data_AF-A0A382VLA5-F1
#
_entry.id   AF-A0A382VLA5-F1
#
_cell.length_a   1.000
_cell.length_b   1.000
_cell.length_c   1.000
_cell.angle_alpha   90.00
_cell.angle_beta   90.00
_cell.angle_gamma   90.00
#
_symmetry.space_group_name_H-M   'P 1'
#
loop_
_entity.id
_entity.type
_entity.pdbx_description
1 polymer ?
#
loop_
_entity_poly.entity_id
_entity_poly.type
_entity_poly.pdbx_seq_one_letter_code
_entity_poly.pdbx_strand_id
1 'polypeptide(L)'
;MVNLFRLLGLPDPSKVQNHPSKAKVVSVDPGPQAEDKFHDLGEDAWSERTSRITPRANRQVVYMRPDDLHRLPLHGVEQNLAEGDMLLVDLGSLTHMPSQQDVCKRRIQDMGERIGYPVFSLNESDTLLMVA
;
A
#
# COMPACT_ATOMS: atom_id res chain seq x y z
N MET A 1 -80.59 -5.58 -8.39
CA MET A 1 -79.49 -6.00 -9.28
C MET A 1 -78.36 -6.52 -8.42
N VAL A 2 -77.96 -7.78 -8.61
CA VAL A 2 -76.83 -8.37 -7.88
C VAL A 2 -75.52 -8.01 -8.58
N ASN A 3 -74.51 -7.57 -7.81
CA ASN A 3 -73.21 -7.16 -8.34
C ASN A 3 -72.41 -8.41 -8.78
N LEU A 4 -72.22 -8.53 -10.10
CA LEU A 4 -71.60 -9.68 -10.77
C LEU A 4 -70.18 -9.97 -10.26
N PHE A 5 -69.41 -8.95 -9.89
CA PHE A 5 -68.03 -9.10 -9.44
C PHE A 5 -67.94 -9.80 -8.08
N ARG A 6 -68.87 -9.48 -7.16
CA ARG A 6 -68.96 -10.14 -5.86
C ARG A 6 -69.35 -11.61 -5.96
N LEU A 7 -70.17 -11.96 -6.95
CA LEU A 7 -70.66 -13.32 -7.18
C LEU A 7 -69.55 -14.23 -7.73
N LEU A 8 -68.62 -13.65 -8.50
CA LEU A 8 -67.45 -14.34 -9.06
C LEU A 8 -66.20 -14.26 -8.16
N GLY A 9 -66.32 -13.68 -6.95
CA GLY A 9 -65.19 -13.51 -6.03
C GLY A 9 -64.11 -12.55 -6.54
N LEU A 10 -64.43 -11.70 -7.51
CA LEU A 10 -63.49 -10.77 -8.12
C LEU A 10 -63.51 -9.41 -7.41
N PRO A 11 -62.35 -8.74 -7.27
CA PRO A 11 -62.28 -7.40 -6.71
C PRO A 11 -63.03 -6.40 -7.60
N ASP A 12 -63.84 -5.55 -6.97
CA ASP A 12 -64.68 -4.57 -7.66
C ASP A 12 -63.80 -3.44 -8.25
N PRO A 13 -63.77 -3.26 -9.58
CA PRO A 13 -62.84 -2.31 -10.24
C PRO A 13 -63.10 -0.85 -9.85
N SER A 14 -64.27 -0.55 -9.29
CA SER A 14 -64.68 0.77 -8.83
C SER A 14 -63.98 1.22 -7.54
N LYS A 15 -63.33 0.29 -6.82
CA LYS A 15 -62.68 0.53 -5.51
C LYS A 15 -61.16 0.48 -5.54
N VAL A 16 -60.54 0.56 -6.73
CA VAL A 16 -59.08 0.67 -6.82
C VAL A 16 -58.67 2.08 -6.39
N GLN A 17 -58.41 2.25 -5.09
CA GLN A 17 -57.80 3.46 -4.56
C GLN A 17 -56.36 3.52 -5.08
N ASN A 18 -56.11 4.45 -6.01
CA ASN A 18 -54.77 4.89 -6.35
C ASN A 18 -54.17 5.60 -5.13
N HIS A 19 -53.58 4.83 -4.21
CA HIS A 19 -52.61 5.41 -3.29
C HIS A 19 -51.33 5.65 -4.08
N PRO A 20 -50.87 6.90 -4.28
CA PRO A 20 -49.54 7.13 -4.77
C PRO A 20 -48.58 6.68 -3.66
N SER A 21 -48.16 5.41 -3.70
CA SER A 21 -46.99 4.98 -2.95
C SER A 21 -45.83 5.78 -3.53
N LYS A 22 -45.41 6.83 -2.82
CA LYS A 22 -44.10 7.45 -3.07
C LYS A 22 -43.07 6.35 -2.83
N ALA A 23 -42.71 5.64 -3.89
CA ALA A 23 -41.58 4.74 -3.85
C ALA A 23 -40.38 5.62 -3.51
N LYS A 24 -39.85 5.50 -2.28
CA LYS A 24 -38.52 5.99 -1.98
C LYS A 24 -37.60 5.28 -2.97
N VAL A 25 -37.05 6.02 -3.91
CA VAL A 25 -35.97 5.55 -4.77
C VAL A 25 -34.78 5.34 -3.84
N VAL A 26 -34.64 4.12 -3.34
CA VAL A 26 -33.45 3.70 -2.61
C VAL A 26 -32.38 3.51 -3.69
N SER A 27 -31.45 4.46 -3.78
CA SER A 27 -30.25 4.26 -4.60
C SER A 27 -29.49 3.06 -4.05
N VAL A 28 -29.06 2.16 -4.93
CA VAL A 28 -28.27 0.97 -4.57
C VAL A 28 -26.86 1.36 -4.08
N ASP A 29 -26.45 2.60 -4.37
CA ASP A 29 -25.24 3.23 -3.84
C ASP A 29 -25.55 4.71 -3.55
N PRO A 30 -25.94 5.05 -2.31
CA PRO A 30 -26.30 6.42 -1.95
C PRO A 30 -25.08 7.33 -1.72
N GLY A 31 -23.85 6.82 -1.90
CA GLY A 31 -22.64 7.52 -1.48
C GLY A 31 -22.61 7.76 0.05
N PRO A 32 -21.52 8.32 0.58
CA PRO A 32 -21.39 8.55 2.02
C PRO A 32 -22.46 9.52 2.52
N GLN A 33 -23.32 9.04 3.42
CA GLN A 33 -24.38 9.82 4.04
C GLN A 33 -23.84 10.55 5.28
N ALA A 34 -24.43 11.70 5.64
CA ALA A 34 -24.02 12.47 6.82
C ALA A 34 -24.13 11.67 8.15
N GLU A 35 -24.95 10.62 8.18
CA GLU A 35 -25.16 9.75 9.34
C GLU A 35 -24.33 8.45 9.26
N ASP A 36 -23.51 8.26 8.22
CA ASP A 36 -22.63 7.10 8.12
C ASP A 36 -21.51 7.22 9.16
N LYS A 37 -21.59 6.39 10.19
CA LYS A 37 -20.53 6.21 11.18
C LYS A 37 -19.37 5.47 10.53
N PHE A 38 -18.50 6.21 9.85
CA PHE A 38 -17.21 5.67 9.45
C PHE A 38 -16.28 5.59 10.67
N HIS A 39 -15.43 4.57 10.70
CA HIS A 39 -14.38 4.50 11.70
C HIS A 39 -13.23 5.36 11.19
N ASP A 40 -12.96 6.48 11.87
CA ASP A 40 -11.75 7.25 11.58
C ASP A 40 -10.55 6.52 12.18
N LEU A 41 -9.82 5.80 11.33
CA LEU A 41 -8.61 5.07 11.74
C LEU A 41 -7.44 6.02 12.07
N GLY A 42 -7.59 7.32 11.87
CA GLY A 42 -6.66 8.35 12.27
C GLY A 42 -6.80 8.82 13.73
N GLU A 43 -7.85 8.41 14.45
CA GLU A 43 -8.01 8.80 15.86
C GLU A 43 -6.86 8.26 16.72
N ASP A 44 -6.44 9.05 17.71
CA ASP A 44 -5.36 8.71 18.63
C ASP A 44 -5.56 7.36 19.34
N ALA A 45 -6.82 6.99 19.63
CA ALA A 45 -7.18 5.72 20.24
C ALA A 45 -6.78 4.51 19.36
N TRP A 46 -6.90 4.63 18.04
CA TRP A 46 -6.48 3.59 17.09
C TRP A 46 -4.97 3.56 16.92
N SER A 47 -4.31 4.72 16.90
CA SER A 47 -2.85 4.84 16.86
C SER A 47 -2.21 4.19 18.10
N GLU A 48 -2.70 4.51 19.29
CA GLU A 48 -2.20 3.96 20.55
C GLU A 48 -2.40 2.45 20.61
N ARG A 49 -3.62 1.97 20.29
CA ARG A 49 -3.94 0.55 20.28
C ARG A 49 -3.08 -0.23 19.29
N THR A 50 -2.86 0.33 18.10
CA THR A 50 -2.02 -0.28 17.07
C THR A 50 -0.56 -0.31 17.50
N SER A 51 -0.05 0.75 18.14
CA SER A 51 1.34 0.81 18.61
C SER A 51 1.67 -0.20 19.72
N ARG A 52 0.68 -0.62 20.52
CA ARG A 52 0.84 -1.65 21.56
C ARG A 52 0.84 -3.07 21.00
N ILE A 53 0.14 -3.28 19.89
CA ILE A 53 -0.04 -4.61 19.26
C ILE A 53 1.05 -4.86 18.22
N THR A 54 1.42 -3.83 17.47
CA THR A 54 2.41 -3.89 16.41
C THR A 54 3.71 -3.25 16.90
N PRO A 55 4.81 -4.01 17.06
CA PRO A 55 6.10 -3.42 17.36
C PRO A 55 6.44 -2.37 16.29
N ARG A 56 6.97 -1.21 16.72
CA ARG A 56 7.47 -0.22 15.76
C ARG A 56 8.48 -0.89 14.84
N ALA A 57 8.33 -0.69 13.53
CA ALA A 57 9.30 -1.16 12.56
C ALA A 57 10.68 -0.62 12.96
N ASN A 58 11.58 -1.53 13.36
CA ASN A 58 12.95 -1.17 13.72
C ASN A 58 13.75 -1.05 12.43
N ARG A 59 13.61 0.10 11.76
CA ARG A 59 14.31 0.39 10.51
C ARG A 59 15.68 0.95 10.82
N GLN A 60 16.72 0.26 10.40
CA GLN A 60 18.10 0.71 10.51
C GLN A 60 18.61 1.25 9.18
N VAL A 61 19.55 2.20 9.27
CA VAL A 61 20.32 2.64 8.10
C VAL A 61 21.68 1.96 8.18
N VAL A 62 21.92 1.00 7.28
CA VAL A 62 23.16 0.22 7.21
C VAL A 62 24.09 0.87 6.19
N TYR A 63 25.26 1.30 6.63
CA TYR A 63 26.30 1.81 5.74
C TYR A 63 27.31 0.71 5.39
N MET A 64 27.60 0.56 4.10
CA MET A 64 28.48 -0.46 3.56
C MET A 64 29.50 0.15 2.59
N ARG A 65 30.71 -0.40 2.59
CA ARG A 65 31.77 -0.08 1.64
C ARG A 65 32.39 -1.37 1.10
N PRO A 66 33.00 -1.36 -0.10
CA PRO A 66 33.80 -2.48 -0.60
C PRO A 66 34.87 -2.90 0.41
N ASP A 67 35.11 -4.20 0.52
CA ASP A 67 36.21 -4.77 1.30
C ASP A 67 37.57 -4.53 0.63
N ASP A 68 38.65 -4.98 1.27
CA ASP A 68 40.03 -4.83 0.76
C ASP A 68 40.26 -5.55 -0.59
N LEU A 69 39.37 -6.48 -0.95
CA LEU A 69 39.36 -7.19 -2.23
C LEU A 69 38.43 -6.51 -3.25
N HIS A 70 37.94 -5.31 -2.96
CA HIS A 70 37.02 -4.52 -3.77
C HIS A 70 35.66 -5.20 -4.01
N ARG A 71 35.20 -6.00 -3.05
CA ARG A 71 33.93 -6.73 -3.12
C ARG A 71 32.92 -6.18 -2.12
N LEU A 72 31.65 -6.29 -2.48
CA LEU A 72 30.54 -5.97 -1.57
C LEU A 72 30.04 -7.24 -0.87
N PRO A 73 30.07 -7.31 0.47
CA PRO A 73 29.51 -8.42 1.24
C PRO A 73 27.98 -8.28 1.33
N LEU A 74 27.28 -8.58 0.23
CA LEU A 74 25.81 -8.45 0.15
C LEU A 74 25.03 -9.60 0.79
N HIS A 75 25.71 -10.55 1.44
CA HIS A 75 25.04 -11.71 2.02
C HIS A 75 24.20 -11.32 3.24
N GLY A 76 22.93 -11.71 3.25
CA GLY A 76 21.98 -11.37 4.33
C GLY A 76 21.35 -9.97 4.24
N VAL A 77 21.90 -9.08 3.39
CA VAL A 77 21.40 -7.71 3.23
C VAL A 77 19.98 -7.67 2.67
N GLU A 78 19.63 -8.60 1.78
CA GLU A 78 18.28 -8.72 1.22
C GLU A 78 17.22 -8.94 2.30
N GLN A 79 17.55 -9.74 3.33
CA GLN A 79 16.62 -10.01 4.43
C GLN A 79 16.42 -8.76 5.29
N ASN A 80 17.50 -8.03 5.59
CA ASN A 80 17.43 -6.78 6.34
C ASN A 80 16.60 -5.72 5.59
N LEU A 81 16.82 -5.59 4.28
CA LEU A 81 16.03 -4.69 3.43
C LEU A 81 14.55 -5.08 3.45
N ALA A 82 14.23 -6.38 3.39
CA ALA A 82 12.85 -6.87 3.49
C ALA A 82 12.18 -6.59 4.85
N GLU A 83 12.96 -6.50 5.93
CA GLU A 83 12.49 -6.09 7.26
C GLU A 83 12.28 -4.57 7.39
N GLY A 84 12.66 -3.81 6.35
CA GLY A 84 12.46 -2.36 6.24
C GLY A 84 13.70 -1.52 6.56
N ASP A 85 14.88 -2.14 6.63
CA ASP A 85 16.14 -1.42 6.70
C ASP A 85 16.44 -0.70 5.38
N MET A 86 17.31 0.31 5.45
CA MET A 86 17.85 1.04 4.31
C MET A 86 19.34 0.74 4.20
N LEU A 87 19.82 0.50 2.97
CA LEU A 87 21.24 0.29 2.71
C LEU A 87 21.84 1.52 2.01
N LEU A 88 22.94 2.03 2.56
CA LEU A 88 23.81 3.01 1.93
C LEU A 88 25.12 2.33 1.52
N VAL A 89 25.46 2.38 0.24
CA VAL A 89 26.68 1.78 -0.30
C VAL A 89 27.62 2.85 -0.83
N ASP A 90 28.81 2.96 -0.24
CA ASP A 90 29.84 3.90 -0.64
C ASP A 90 30.95 3.21 -1.45
N LEU A 91 31.02 3.56 -2.72
CA LEU A 91 32.01 3.14 -3.72
C LEU A 91 33.12 4.20 -3.91
N GLY A 92 33.21 5.21 -3.06
CA GLY A 92 34.22 6.28 -3.14
C GLY A 92 35.66 5.74 -3.06
N SER A 93 35.87 4.61 -2.40
CA SER A 93 37.15 3.90 -2.38
C SER A 93 37.59 3.36 -3.74
N LEU A 94 36.65 3.17 -4.68
CA LEU A 94 36.89 2.64 -6.02
C LEU A 94 36.99 3.73 -7.10
N THR A 95 37.06 5.00 -6.72
CA THR A 95 37.12 6.13 -7.68
C THR A 95 38.28 6.05 -8.68
N HIS A 96 39.40 5.42 -8.30
CA HIS A 96 40.53 5.18 -9.19
C HIS A 96 40.41 3.89 -10.03
N MET A 97 39.34 3.11 -9.84
CA MET A 97 39.11 1.81 -10.46
C MET A 97 37.69 1.74 -11.06
N PRO A 98 37.42 2.47 -12.16
CA PRO A 98 36.07 2.60 -12.72
C PRO A 98 35.43 1.26 -13.09
N SER A 99 36.20 0.31 -13.63
CA SER A 99 35.69 -1.03 -13.95
C SER A 99 35.21 -1.80 -12.71
N GLN A 100 35.87 -1.64 -11.57
CA GLN A 100 35.44 -2.29 -10.32
C GLN A 100 34.22 -1.58 -9.73
N GLN A 101 34.18 -0.25 -9.85
CA GLN A 101 33.01 0.54 -9.48
C GLN A 101 31.77 0.07 -10.26
N ASP A 102 31.88 -0.09 -11.59
CA ASP A 102 30.77 -0.54 -12.44
C ASP A 102 30.30 -1.96 -12.08
N VAL A 103 31.23 -2.87 -11.78
CA VAL A 103 30.89 -4.23 -11.31
C VAL A 103 30.12 -4.17 -9.99
N CYS A 104 30.57 -3.35 -9.05
CA CYS A 104 29.89 -3.17 -7.76
C CYS A 104 28.51 -2.54 -7.94
N LYS A 105 28.39 -1.48 -8.74
CA LYS A 105 27.11 -0.83 -9.09
C LYS A 105 26.11 -1.82 -9.66
N ARG A 106 26.53 -2.58 -10.68
CA ARG A 106 25.68 -3.58 -11.32
C ARG A 106 25.22 -4.63 -10.32
N ARG A 107 26.09 -5.08 -9.43
CA ARG A 107 25.72 -6.07 -8.41
C ARG A 107 24.67 -5.55 -7.42
N ILE A 108 24.73 -4.26 -7.07
CA ILE A 108 23.71 -3.61 -6.22
C ILE A 108 22.40 -3.47 -7.00
N GLN A 109 22.45 -3.07 -8.27
CA GLN A 109 21.28 -2.98 -9.15
C GLN A 109 20.60 -4.34 -9.32
N ASP A 110 21.36 -5.39 -9.67
CA ASP A 110 20.87 -6.76 -9.80
C ASP A 110 20.25 -7.28 -8.49
N MET A 111 20.76 -6.84 -7.33
CA MET A 111 20.17 -7.13 -6.02
C MET A 111 18.86 -6.39 -5.82
N GLY A 112 18.83 -5.08 -6.06
CA GLY A 112 17.62 -4.26 -5.98
C GLY A 112 16.51 -4.77 -6.88
N GLU A 113 16.81 -5.09 -8.14
CA GLU A 113 15.85 -5.68 -9.08
C GLU A 113 15.28 -7.01 -8.59
N ARG A 114 16.11 -7.88 -8.00
CA ARG A 114 15.67 -9.19 -7.48
C ARG A 114 14.70 -9.05 -6.30
N ILE A 115 14.94 -8.10 -5.40
CA ILE A 115 14.06 -7.86 -4.24
C ILE A 115 12.92 -6.86 -4.56
N GLY A 116 12.95 -6.25 -5.74
CA GLY A 116 11.97 -5.25 -6.19
C GLY A 116 12.17 -3.86 -5.57
N TYR A 117 13.36 -3.55 -5.05
CA TYR A 117 13.65 -2.28 -4.38
C TYR A 117 14.49 -1.39 -5.31
N PRO A 118 14.12 -0.11 -5.47
CA PRO A 118 14.89 0.80 -6.29
C PRO A 118 16.27 1.10 -5.72
N VAL A 119 17.22 1.36 -6.63
CA VAL A 119 18.57 1.80 -6.30
C VAL A 119 18.75 3.23 -6.78
N PHE A 120 19.08 4.14 -5.87
CA PHE A 120 19.27 5.55 -6.16
C PHE A 120 20.71 5.97 -5.95
N SER A 121 21.18 6.92 -6.76
CA SER A 121 22.42 7.62 -6.50
C SER A 121 22.14 8.84 -5.62
N LEU A 122 22.90 8.99 -4.54
CA LEU A 122 22.81 10.12 -3.60
C LEU A 122 23.80 11.24 -3.93
N ASN A 123 24.66 11.06 -4.94
CA ASN A 123 25.63 12.05 -5.35
C ASN A 123 25.87 12.07 -6.86
N GLU A 124 26.42 13.18 -7.36
CA GLU A 124 26.65 13.38 -8.80
C GLU A 124 27.68 12.40 -9.39
N SER A 125 28.59 11.87 -8.57
CA SER A 125 29.63 10.94 -9.00
C SER A 125 29.21 9.47 -9.04
N ASP A 126 27.95 9.17 -8.70
CA ASP A 126 27.43 7.79 -8.58
C ASP A 126 28.33 6.89 -7.72
N THR A 127 28.87 7.43 -6.63
CA THR A 127 29.68 6.65 -5.69
C THR A 127 28.92 6.32 -4.42
N LEU A 128 27.89 7.09 -4.05
CA LEU A 128 27.07 6.80 -2.89
C LEU A 128 25.68 6.37 -3.35
N LEU A 129 25.35 5.10 -3.13
CA LEU A 129 24.09 4.51 -3.56
C LEU A 129 23.19 4.21 -2.36
N MET A 130 21.88 4.29 -2.56
CA MET A 130 20.84 3.96 -1.59
C MET A 130 19.94 2.87 -2.15
N VAL A 131 19.56 1.90 -1.30
CA VAL A 131 18.54 0.87 -1.59
C VAL A 131 17.48 0.91 -0.50
N ALA A 132 16.21 1.10 -0.88
CA ALA A 132 15.05 1.18 0.01
C ALA A 132 13.74 0.98 -0.75
#